data_AF-A0A1F4CRY8-F1
#
_entry.id   AF-A0A1F4CRY8-F1
#
_cell.length_a   1.000
_cell.length_b   1.000
_cell.length_c   1.000
_cell.angle_alpha   90.00
_cell.angle_beta   90.00
_cell.angle_gamma   90.00
#
_symmetry.space_group_name_H-M   'P 1'
#
loop_
_entity.id
_entity.type
_entity.pdbx_description
1 polymer ?
#
loop_
_entity_poly.entity_id
_entity_poly.type
_entity_poly.pdbx_seq_one_letter_code
_entity_poly.pdbx_strand_id
1 'polypeptide(L)'
;MHVLYELIHEHDFRADDVEKLVARVPATELKVVDNRDMPDISLQHLLAVMAVDGTMTFAAAHDYRRVKDPKVRKMRERIQAVADPSIAAPVRGWRCIMEVTLKDGRKLSHQTMAAKGSPDNPLNRDEVAEKALDLMGPVIGKARGEALIAALYDIGRVKNVRALRKLYSV
;
A
#
# COMPACT_ATOMS: atom_id res chain seq x y z
N MET A 1 2.61 3.74 2.49
CA MET A 1 2.73 2.33 2.06
C MET A 1 3.79 2.16 0.99
N HIS A 2 3.71 2.83 -0.17
CA HIS A 2 4.71 2.67 -1.24
C HIS A 2 6.16 2.98 -0.81
N VAL A 3 6.36 3.97 0.07
CA VAL A 3 7.69 4.28 0.65
C VAL A 3 8.32 3.07 1.37
N LEU A 4 7.53 2.32 2.16
CA LEU A 4 8.04 1.11 2.83
C LEU A 4 8.26 -0.02 1.82
N TYR A 5 7.38 -0.15 0.83
CA TYR A 5 7.54 -1.13 -0.24
C TYR A 5 8.86 -0.92 -0.98
N GLU A 6 9.17 0.32 -1.38
CA GLU A 6 10.44 0.70 -2.04
C GLU A 6 11.64 0.36 -1.15
N LEU A 7 11.61 0.75 0.14
CA LEU A 7 12.67 0.42 1.10
C LEU A 7 12.90 -1.10 1.21
N ILE A 8 11.83 -1.90 1.31
CA ILE A 8 11.93 -3.37 1.41
C ILE A 8 12.60 -3.94 0.15
N HIS A 9 12.20 -3.49 -1.03
CA HIS A 9 12.68 -4.06 -2.30
C HIS A 9 14.08 -3.56 -2.68
N GLU A 10 14.42 -2.31 -2.37
CA GLU A 10 15.74 -1.74 -2.65
C GLU A 10 16.83 -2.35 -1.75
N HIS A 11 16.48 -2.66 -0.50
CA HIS A 11 17.45 -3.13 0.51
C HIS A 11 17.30 -4.59 0.91
N ASP A 12 16.33 -5.31 0.32
CA ASP A 12 16.03 -6.74 0.50
C ASP A 12 16.02 -7.18 1.98
N PHE A 13 15.18 -6.54 2.80
CA PHE A 13 15.03 -6.88 4.21
C PHE A 13 13.63 -7.44 4.53
N ARG A 14 13.54 -8.25 5.59
CA ARG A 14 12.29 -8.85 6.08
C ARG A 14 11.85 -8.22 7.40
N ALA A 15 10.60 -8.42 7.80
CA ALA A 15 10.08 -7.95 9.11
C ALA A 15 10.96 -8.37 10.30
N ASP A 16 11.56 -9.56 10.27
CA ASP A 16 12.41 -10.02 11.36
C ASP A 16 13.76 -9.31 11.44
N ASP A 17 14.21 -8.66 10.36
CA ASP A 17 15.44 -7.86 10.32
C ASP A 17 15.23 -6.46 10.89
N VAL A 18 13.98 -5.99 10.97
CA VAL A 18 13.65 -4.65 11.47
C VAL A 18 13.80 -4.57 12.98
N GLU A 19 14.64 -3.65 13.45
CA GLU A 19 14.73 -3.27 14.86
C GLU A 19 13.69 -2.19 15.20
N LYS A 20 13.57 -1.16 14.36
CA LYS A 20 12.64 -0.05 14.54
C LYS A 20 12.17 0.51 13.20
N LEU A 21 10.90 0.90 13.11
CA LEU A 21 10.35 1.64 11.98
C LEU A 21 9.63 2.89 12.48
N VAL A 22 9.99 4.05 11.95
CA VAL A 22 9.34 5.34 12.26
C VAL A 22 8.70 5.89 11.00
N ALA A 23 7.40 6.13 11.04
CA ALA A 23 6.66 6.83 10.01
C ALA A 23 6.38 8.27 10.47
N ARG A 24 7.03 9.23 9.83
CA ARG A 24 6.80 10.66 10.04
C ARG A 24 5.76 11.14 9.04
N VAL A 25 4.70 11.75 9.54
CA VAL A 25 3.58 12.27 8.75
C VAL A 25 3.15 13.63 9.30
N PRO A 26 2.41 14.45 8.53
CA PRO A 26 1.89 15.69 9.10
C PRO A 26 0.88 15.39 10.22
N ALA A 27 0.77 16.33 11.17
CA ALA A 27 -0.03 16.15 12.39
C ALA A 27 -1.53 15.93 12.10
N THR A 28 -2.05 16.52 11.03
CA THR A 28 -3.43 16.38 10.57
C THR A 28 -3.77 14.94 10.16
N GLU A 29 -2.87 14.28 9.45
CA GLU A 29 -3.00 12.90 9.00
C GLU A 29 -2.82 11.96 10.17
N LEU A 30 -1.85 12.22 11.05
CA LEU A 30 -1.64 11.40 12.25
C LEU A 30 -2.92 11.33 13.11
N LYS A 31 -3.62 12.46 13.28
CA LYS A 31 -4.92 12.50 13.98
C LYS A 31 -5.96 11.55 13.39
N VAL A 32 -5.82 11.13 12.13
CA VAL A 32 -6.76 10.25 11.41
C VAL A 32 -6.33 8.79 11.46
N VAL A 33 -5.03 8.48 11.42
CA VAL A 33 -4.53 7.10 11.19
C VAL A 33 -3.73 6.49 12.35
N ASP A 34 -3.39 7.29 13.37
CA ASP A 34 -2.57 6.82 14.49
C ASP A 34 -3.29 5.77 15.34
N ASN A 35 -2.73 4.55 15.38
CA ASN A 35 -3.11 3.47 16.28
C ASN A 35 -4.61 3.21 16.40
N ARG A 36 -5.33 3.33 15.28
CA ARG A 36 -6.77 3.06 15.24
C ARG A 36 -7.13 1.62 15.61
N ASP A 37 -8.27 1.46 16.26
CA ASP A 37 -8.89 0.14 16.50
C ASP A 37 -9.32 -0.52 15.20
N MET A 38 -9.80 0.30 14.25
CA MET A 38 -10.13 -0.12 12.90
C MET A 38 -8.81 -0.36 12.11
N PRO A 39 -8.47 -1.63 11.78
CA PRO A 39 -7.12 -1.99 11.33
C PRO A 39 -6.76 -1.47 9.94
N ASP A 40 -7.74 -1.39 9.05
CA ASP A 40 -7.61 -0.94 7.66
C ASP A 40 -7.36 0.58 7.52
N ILE A 41 -7.49 1.34 8.62
CA ILE A 41 -7.08 2.75 8.72
C ILE A 41 -5.98 3.00 9.75
N SER A 42 -5.48 1.96 10.44
CA SER A 42 -4.37 2.08 11.38
C SER A 42 -3.04 2.00 10.62
N LEU A 43 -2.30 3.11 10.59
CA LEU A 43 -1.03 3.18 9.87
C LEU A 43 -0.03 2.12 10.36
N GLN A 44 0.10 1.95 11.68
CA GLN A 44 1.01 0.97 12.26
C GLN A 44 0.61 -0.47 11.94
N HIS A 45 -0.69 -0.77 11.90
CA HIS A 45 -1.16 -2.09 11.52
C HIS A 45 -0.84 -2.40 10.06
N LEU A 46 -1.18 -1.50 9.15
CA LEU A 46 -0.92 -1.67 7.73
C LEU A 46 0.58 -1.81 7.44
N LEU A 47 1.42 -0.98 8.06
CA LEU A 47 2.88 -1.10 7.91
C LEU A 47 3.41 -2.43 8.45
N ALA A 48 2.84 -2.94 9.55
CA ALA A 48 3.22 -4.23 10.10
C ALA A 48 2.85 -5.39 9.16
N VAL A 49 1.62 -5.39 8.62
CA VAL A 49 1.19 -6.38 7.62
C VAL A 49 2.07 -6.32 6.38
N MET A 50 2.35 -5.11 5.86
CA MET A 50 3.23 -4.95 4.70
C MET A 50 4.64 -5.49 4.95
N ALA A 51 5.24 -5.18 6.10
CA ALA A 51 6.58 -5.67 6.42
C ALA A 51 6.63 -7.20 6.53
N VAL A 52 5.56 -7.83 7.04
CA VAL A 52 5.47 -9.30 7.16
C VAL A 52 5.27 -9.96 5.79
N ASP A 53 4.42 -9.39 4.95
CA ASP A 53 4.03 -9.97 3.67
C ASP A 53 4.97 -9.53 2.51
N GLY A 54 5.81 -8.52 2.73
CA GLY A 54 6.66 -7.90 1.71
C GLY A 54 5.90 -6.98 0.75
N THR A 55 4.58 -6.99 0.79
CA THR A 55 3.69 -6.19 -0.07
C THR A 55 2.39 -5.86 0.66
N MET A 56 1.53 -5.05 0.05
CA MET A 56 0.19 -4.76 0.56
C MET A 56 -0.85 -4.85 -0.54
N THR A 57 -1.80 -5.77 -0.38
CA THR A 57 -2.95 -5.95 -1.28
C THR A 57 -4.23 -5.45 -0.63
N PHE A 58 -5.30 -5.28 -1.42
CA PHE A 58 -6.61 -4.90 -0.88
C PHE A 58 -7.12 -5.96 0.10
N ALA A 59 -6.97 -7.24 -0.23
CA ALA A 59 -7.40 -8.33 0.64
C ALA A 59 -6.63 -8.36 1.97
N ALA A 60 -5.31 -8.14 1.94
CA ALA A 60 -4.49 -8.13 3.16
C ALA A 60 -4.83 -6.95 4.09
N ALA A 61 -5.07 -5.76 3.52
CA ALA A 61 -5.45 -4.57 4.29
C ALA A 61 -6.80 -4.74 5.02
N HIS A 62 -7.72 -5.54 4.47
CA HIS A 62 -9.05 -5.78 5.02
C HIS A 62 -9.20 -7.15 5.70
N ASP A 63 -8.11 -7.90 5.93
CA ASP A 63 -8.17 -9.13 6.70
C ASP A 63 -8.01 -8.85 8.20
N TYR A 64 -9.14 -8.61 8.87
CA TYR A 64 -9.17 -8.27 10.29
C TYR A 64 -8.62 -9.38 11.19
N ARG A 65 -8.47 -10.62 10.70
CA ARG A 65 -7.83 -11.71 11.46
C ARG A 65 -6.36 -11.42 11.69
N ARG A 66 -5.70 -10.65 10.81
CA ARG A 66 -4.27 -10.26 10.94
C ARG A 66 -3.99 -9.42 12.19
N VAL A 67 -5.00 -8.81 12.81
CA VAL A 67 -4.86 -8.15 14.12
C VAL A 67 -4.37 -9.13 15.20
N LYS A 68 -4.78 -10.40 15.12
CA LYS A 68 -4.41 -11.45 16.08
C LYS A 68 -3.16 -12.23 15.66
N ASP A 69 -2.64 -12.01 14.45
CA ASP A 69 -1.45 -12.69 13.95
C ASP A 69 -0.21 -12.32 14.80
N PRO A 70 0.45 -13.29 15.46
CA PRO A 70 1.60 -13.03 16.30
C PRO A 70 2.75 -12.31 15.59
N LYS A 71 2.97 -12.59 14.29
CA LYS A 71 4.03 -11.93 13.50
C LYS A 71 3.72 -10.45 13.28
N VAL A 72 2.47 -10.15 12.93
CA VAL A 72 1.99 -8.77 12.73
C VAL A 72 2.03 -7.99 14.03
N ARG A 73 1.60 -8.58 15.15
CA ARG A 73 1.66 -7.93 16.47
C ARG A 73 3.10 -7.59 16.88
N LYS A 74 4.02 -8.56 16.77
CA LYS A 74 5.44 -8.38 17.09
C LYS A 74 6.10 -7.30 16.21
N MET A 75 5.73 -7.23 14.92
CA MET A 75 6.23 -6.19 14.03
C MET A 75 5.64 -4.82 14.38
N ARG A 76 4.33 -4.76 14.68
CA ARG A 76 3.64 -3.52 15.09
C ARG A 76 4.27 -2.87 16.32
N GLU A 77 4.74 -3.67 17.28
CA GLU A 77 5.44 -3.18 18.48
C GLU A 77 6.72 -2.37 18.16
N ARG A 78 7.32 -2.58 16.98
CA ARG A 78 8.53 -1.87 16.52
C ARG A 78 8.21 -0.62 15.69
N ILE A 79 6.93 -0.38 15.41
CA ILE A 79 6.48 0.70 14.54
C ILE A 79 5.96 1.88 15.37
N GLN A 80 6.47 3.08 15.08
CA GLN A 80 5.99 4.33 15.63
C GLN A 80 5.52 5.24 14.50
N ALA A 81 4.34 5.84 14.64
CA ALA A 81 3.92 6.95 13.80
C ALA A 81 4.05 8.23 14.61
N VAL A 82 4.70 9.25 14.05
CA VAL A 82 4.95 10.51 14.74
C VAL A 82 4.61 11.69 13.84
N ALA A 83 4.15 12.77 14.47
CA ALA A 83 3.88 14.01 13.77
C ALA A 83 5.20 14.72 13.54
N ASP A 84 5.43 15.16 12.31
CA ASP A 84 6.61 15.95 11.98
C ASP A 84 6.20 17.33 11.44
N PRO A 85 6.47 18.42 12.19
CA PRO A 85 6.05 19.76 11.80
C PRO A 85 6.82 20.29 10.59
N SER A 86 7.96 19.69 10.21
CA SER A 86 8.69 20.04 9.00
C SER A 86 7.98 19.54 7.73
N ILE A 87 7.13 18.53 7.87
CA ILE A 87 6.28 18.05 6.79
C ILE A 87 5.05 18.95 6.78
N ALA A 88 5.05 19.93 5.88
CA ALA A 88 3.85 20.72 5.61
C ALA A 88 2.68 19.76 5.31
N ALA A 89 1.48 20.14 5.74
CA ALA A 89 0.23 19.48 5.38
C ALA A 89 -0.42 20.22 4.19
N PRO A 90 0.14 20.14 2.97
CA PRO A 90 -0.55 20.72 1.83
C PRO A 90 -1.88 19.97 1.66
N VAL A 91 -2.92 20.69 1.24
CA VAL A 91 -4.29 20.19 1.03
C VAL A 91 -4.36 18.90 0.18
N ARG A 92 -3.27 18.56 -0.55
CA ARG A 92 -3.18 17.41 -1.48
C ARG A 92 -1.87 16.61 -1.44
N GLY A 93 -1.03 16.76 -0.41
CA GLY A 93 0.26 16.06 -0.36
C GLY A 93 0.30 15.05 0.76
N TRP A 94 0.08 13.77 0.42
CA TRP A 94 0.37 12.62 1.28
C TRP A 94 1.89 12.43 1.45
N ARG A 95 2.55 13.44 2.01
CA ARG A 95 3.98 13.43 2.28
C ARG A 95 4.26 12.56 3.49
N CYS A 96 5.35 11.81 3.41
CA CYS A 96 5.78 10.95 4.50
C CYS A 96 7.28 10.70 4.39
N ILE A 97 7.94 10.59 5.54
CA ILE A 97 9.30 10.08 5.67
C ILE A 97 9.21 8.80 6.47
N MET A 98 9.83 7.72 5.99
CA MET A 98 9.96 6.47 6.72
C MET A 98 11.42 6.20 7.02
N GLU A 99 11.70 5.92 8.29
CA GLU A 99 13.02 5.57 8.78
C GLU A 99 12.98 4.14 9.30
N VAL A 100 13.87 3.27 8.80
CA VAL A 100 13.99 1.87 9.23
C VAL A 100 15.38 1.67 9.82
N THR A 101 15.45 1.23 11.07
CA THR A 101 16.68 0.70 11.67
C THR A 101 16.62 -0.82 11.62
N LEU A 102 17.62 -1.43 10.99
CA LEU A 102 17.77 -2.87 10.91
C LEU A 102 18.67 -3.37 12.05
N LYS A 103 18.48 -4.63 12.45
CA LYS A 103 19.25 -5.28 13.52
C LYS A 103 20.74 -5.45 13.20
N ASP A 104 21.11 -5.36 11.93
CA ASP A 104 22.51 -5.34 11.48
C ASP A 104 23.17 -3.96 11.65
N GLY A 105 22.44 -2.97 12.19
CA GLY A 105 22.89 -1.61 12.44
C GLY A 105 22.65 -0.64 11.27
N ARG A 106 22.22 -1.11 10.10
CA ARG A 106 21.89 -0.21 8.97
C ARG A 106 20.69 0.68 9.33
N LYS A 107 20.77 1.95 8.92
CA LYS A 107 19.69 2.92 9.01
C LYS A 107 19.31 3.37 7.61
N LEU A 108 18.08 3.08 7.24
CA LEU A 108 17.51 3.34 5.93
C LEU A 108 16.47 4.45 6.08
N SER A 109 16.38 5.34 5.10
CA SER A 109 15.37 6.38 5.09
C SER A 109 14.90 6.64 3.67
N HIS A 110 13.59 6.74 3.50
CA HIS A 110 13.00 7.14 2.22
C HIS A 110 11.84 8.10 2.48
N GLN A 111 11.57 8.96 1.50
CA GLN A 111 10.51 9.94 1.59
C GLN A 111 9.72 10.03 0.30
N THR A 112 8.45 10.39 0.42
CA THR A 112 7.62 10.71 -0.72
C THR A 112 7.08 12.13 -0.63
N MET A 113 7.08 12.81 -1.78
CA MET A 113 6.48 14.14 -1.92
C MET A 113 4.99 14.08 -2.30
N ALA A 114 4.56 12.95 -2.86
CA ALA A 114 3.17 12.70 -3.23
C ALA A 114 2.86 11.18 -3.23
N ALA A 115 1.67 10.79 -2.78
CA ALA A 115 1.28 9.38 -2.80
C ALA A 115 1.28 8.83 -4.23
N LYS A 116 1.75 7.59 -4.39
CA LYS A 116 1.63 6.87 -5.66
C LYS A 116 0.14 6.76 -6.05
N GLY A 117 -0.17 7.16 -7.28
CA GLY A 117 -1.53 7.31 -7.82
C GLY A 117 -2.12 8.72 -7.72
N SER A 118 -1.45 9.68 -7.10
CA SER A 118 -1.87 11.09 -7.12
C SER A 118 -1.58 11.73 -8.49
N PRO A 119 -2.13 12.93 -8.79
CA PRO A 119 -1.78 13.68 -9.99
C PRO A 119 -0.27 13.96 -10.11
N ASP A 120 0.40 14.20 -8.98
CA ASP A 120 1.83 14.53 -8.95
C ASP A 120 2.74 13.28 -8.97
N ASN A 121 2.18 12.09 -8.76
CA ASN A 121 2.89 10.81 -8.81
C ASN A 121 1.96 9.71 -9.37
N PRO A 122 1.58 9.77 -10.66
CA PRO A 122 0.57 8.88 -11.23
C PRO A 122 1.08 7.44 -11.33
N LEU A 123 0.15 6.49 -11.31
CA LEU A 123 0.42 5.11 -11.70
C LEU A 123 0.59 5.04 -13.22
N ASN A 124 1.56 4.26 -13.69
CA ASN A 124 1.64 3.89 -15.09
C ASN A 124 0.56 2.84 -15.45
N ARG A 125 0.42 2.52 -16.74
CA ARG A 125 -0.63 1.59 -17.20
C ARG A 125 -0.48 0.20 -16.61
N ASP A 126 0.74 -0.32 -16.52
CA ASP A 126 0.98 -1.67 -16.00
C ASP A 126 0.65 -1.74 -14.51
N GLU A 127 1.00 -0.71 -13.74
CA GLU A 127 0.64 -0.61 -12.32
C GLU A 127 -0.87 -0.49 -12.10
N VAL A 128 -1.58 0.24 -12.97
CA VAL A 128 -3.06 0.29 -12.93
C VAL A 128 -3.67 -1.06 -13.30
N ALA A 129 -3.13 -1.75 -14.30
CA ALA A 129 -3.58 -3.06 -14.73
C ALA A 129 -3.37 -4.11 -13.63
N GLU A 130 -2.20 -4.14 -13.01
CA GLU A 130 -1.89 -5.03 -11.89
C GLU A 130 -2.85 -4.80 -10.72
N LYS A 131 -3.05 -3.55 -10.32
CA LYS A 131 -4.00 -3.19 -9.26
C LYS A 131 -5.44 -3.60 -9.60
N ALA A 132 -5.86 -3.38 -10.84
CA ALA A 132 -7.19 -3.80 -11.29
C ALA A 132 -7.34 -5.32 -11.27
N LEU A 133 -6.30 -6.06 -11.67
CA LEU A 133 -6.29 -7.51 -11.68
C LEU A 133 -6.28 -8.11 -10.27
N ASP A 134 -5.57 -7.51 -9.31
CA ASP A 134 -5.62 -7.90 -7.88
C ASP A 134 -7.05 -7.86 -7.32
N LEU A 135 -7.84 -6.86 -7.73
CA LEU A 135 -9.24 -6.70 -7.31
C LEU A 135 -10.21 -7.62 -8.06
N MET A 136 -10.06 -7.74 -9.38
CA MET A 136 -11.02 -8.47 -10.21
C MET A 136 -10.74 -9.97 -10.26
N GLY A 137 -9.47 -10.37 -10.23
CA GLY A 137 -9.01 -11.75 -10.36
C GLY A 137 -9.70 -12.73 -9.40
N PRO A 138 -9.82 -12.41 -8.10
CA PRO A 138 -10.53 -13.25 -7.13
C PRO A 138 -12.03 -13.42 -7.40
N VAL A 139 -12.67 -12.50 -8.15
CA VAL A 139 -14.12 -12.49 -8.39
C VAL A 139 -14.48 -13.11 -9.74
N ILE A 140 -13.80 -12.70 -10.81
CA ILE A 140 -14.13 -13.11 -12.19
C ILE A 140 -13.08 -14.05 -12.80
N GLY A 141 -11.99 -14.33 -12.09
CA GLY A 141 -10.86 -15.13 -12.56
C GLY A 141 -9.83 -14.31 -13.32
N LYS A 142 -8.55 -14.70 -13.20
CA LYS A 142 -7.39 -13.99 -13.79
C LYS A 142 -7.55 -13.75 -15.29
N ALA A 143 -7.84 -14.81 -16.06
CA ALA A 143 -7.96 -14.71 -17.52
C ALA A 143 -9.07 -13.75 -17.99
N ARG A 144 -10.22 -13.75 -17.30
CA ARG A 144 -11.31 -12.81 -17.62
C ARG A 144 -10.96 -11.38 -17.19
N GLY A 145 -10.29 -11.21 -16.06
CA GLY A 145 -9.76 -9.92 -15.61
C GLY A 145 -8.78 -9.31 -16.61
N GLU A 146 -7.80 -10.08 -17.06
CA GLU A 146 -6.83 -9.66 -18.09
C GLU A 146 -7.53 -9.28 -19.41
N ALA A 147 -8.46 -10.11 -19.88
CA ALA A 147 -9.24 -9.82 -21.08
C ALA A 147 -10.09 -8.54 -20.95
N LEU A 148 -10.68 -8.29 -19.77
CA LEU A 148 -11.43 -7.08 -19.49
C LEU A 148 -10.53 -5.84 -19.50
N ILE A 149 -9.39 -5.89 -18.82
CA ILE A 149 -8.41 -4.79 -18.79
C ILE A 149 -7.94 -4.45 -20.20
N ALA A 150 -7.60 -5.46 -21.00
CA ALA A 150 -7.20 -5.27 -22.40
C ALA A 150 -8.31 -4.58 -23.21
N ALA A 151 -9.56 -5.02 -23.09
CA ALA A 151 -10.69 -4.42 -23.79
C ALA A 151 -11.00 -2.98 -23.33
N LEU A 152 -10.76 -2.65 -22.06
CA LEU A 152 -10.93 -1.29 -21.52
C LEU A 152 -9.82 -0.34 -21.99
N TYR A 153 -8.57 -0.80 -22.10
CA TYR A 153 -7.51 0.04 -22.67
C TYR A 153 -7.68 0.30 -24.17
N ASP A 154 -8.38 -0.59 -24.88
CA ASP A 154 -8.74 -0.44 -26.29
C ASP A 154 -10.23 -0.12 -26.48
N ILE A 155 -10.84 0.56 -25.50
CA ILE A 155 -12.29 0.84 -25.47
C ILE A 155 -12.78 1.55 -26.74
N GLY A 156 -11.93 2.37 -27.37
CA GLY A 156 -12.24 3.05 -28.64
C GLY A 156 -12.51 2.11 -29.82
N ARG A 157 -12.03 0.86 -29.75
CA ARG A 157 -12.30 -0.18 -30.77
C ARG A 157 -13.50 -1.07 -30.43
N VAL A 158 -14.08 -0.91 -29.24
CA VAL A 158 -15.24 -1.69 -28.80
C VAL A 158 -16.50 -1.13 -29.47
N LYS A 159 -16.98 -1.82 -30.52
CA LYS A 159 -18.18 -1.42 -31.28
C LYS A 159 -19.47 -1.43 -30.46
N ASN A 160 -19.54 -2.25 -29.40
CA ASN A 160 -20.71 -2.36 -28.54
C ASN A 160 -20.28 -2.67 -27.10
N VAL A 161 -20.47 -1.71 -26.19
CA VAL A 161 -20.06 -1.85 -24.78
C VAL A 161 -20.73 -3.02 -24.07
N ARG A 162 -21.90 -3.49 -24.55
CA ARG A 162 -22.58 -4.69 -24.01
C ARG A 162 -21.74 -5.95 -24.17
N ALA A 163 -20.82 -5.98 -25.15
CA ALA A 163 -19.91 -7.11 -25.34
C ALA A 163 -18.99 -7.34 -24.12
N LEU A 164 -18.66 -6.28 -23.36
CA LEU A 164 -17.85 -6.37 -22.15
C LEU A 164 -18.54 -7.18 -21.05
N ARG A 165 -19.88 -7.29 -21.06
CA ARG A 165 -20.64 -8.04 -20.04
C ARG A 165 -20.16 -9.48 -19.90
N LYS A 166 -19.80 -10.13 -21.02
CA LYS A 166 -19.26 -11.50 -21.03
C LYS A 166 -17.97 -11.63 -20.21
N LEU A 167 -17.25 -10.53 -19.99
CA LEU A 167 -15.98 -10.52 -19.28
C LEU A 167 -16.16 -10.32 -17.76
N TYR A 168 -17.20 -9.63 -17.29
CA TYR A 168 -17.40 -9.37 -15.84
C TYR A 168 -18.66 -10.00 -15.22
N SER A 169 -19.63 -10.48 -16.00
CA SER A 169 -20.83 -11.09 -15.42
C SER A 169 -20.51 -12.45 -14.80
N VAL A 170 -20.75 -12.58 -13.51
CA VAL A 170 -20.66 -13.85 -12.77
C VAL A 170 -22.03 -14.50 -12.75
#